data_AF-A0A965KMZ9-F1
#
_entry.id   AF-A0A965KMZ9-F1
#
_cell.length_a   1.000
_cell.length_b   1.000
_cell.length_c   1.000
_cell.angle_alpha   90.00
_cell.angle_beta   90.00
_cell.angle_gamma   90.00
#
_symmetry.space_group_name_H-M   'P 1'
#
loop_
_entity.id
_entity.type
_entity.pdbx_description
1 polymer ?
#
loop_
_entity_poly.entity_id
_entity_poly.type
_entity_poly.pdbx_seq_one_letter_code
_entity_poly.pdbx_strand_id
1 'polypeptide(L)'
;MRLLLVISLLVAGCSTSRQPIPEQPNAPTSEGIVATVSKQWDTADQKVAASVSIARENADRPDIVRSETSVALSFLPPPEPGELALARARAAKADQKDYTAATAFGKNLLASIDKNWAKVEADNREALRVSQLKDARIVELTKAVEQAKKDAAANLWTMAGVGIAAIGAVAMVFAGPRIGATLILSGGAIGAFPYVVDSEYFSYIAGGTLALAAGLGIYWLWDRVRDSANAPYEPPQK
;
A
#
# COMPACT_ATOMS: atom_id res chain seq x y z
N MET A 1 31.21 33.86 0.74
CA MET A 1 31.14 32.54 1.40
C MET A 1 29.87 32.33 2.25
N ARG A 2 29.36 33.32 2.99
CA ARG A 2 28.10 33.15 3.79
C ARG A 2 26.80 32.98 2.97
N LEU A 3 26.74 33.47 1.73
CA LEU A 3 25.54 33.38 0.87
C LEU A 3 25.35 32.00 0.21
N LEU A 4 26.43 31.22 0.03
CA LEU A 4 26.36 29.89 -0.59
C LEU A 4 25.83 28.81 0.38
N LEU A 5 25.94 29.04 1.70
CA LEU A 5 25.44 28.11 2.73
C LEU A 5 23.92 28.20 2.94
N VAL A 6 23.30 29.33 2.59
CA VAL A 6 21.85 29.53 2.80
C VAL A 6 21.01 28.84 1.72
N ILE A 7 21.56 28.67 0.51
CA ILE A 7 20.85 28.02 -0.61
C ILE A 7 20.83 26.49 -0.46
N SER A 8 21.88 25.88 0.12
CA SER A 8 21.90 24.44 0.41
C SER A 8 20.89 24.01 1.49
N LEU A 9 20.42 24.93 2.34
CA LEU A 9 19.49 24.60 3.42
C LEU A 9 18.01 24.53 2.97
N LEU A 10 17.69 25.06 1.79
CA LEU A 10 16.32 25.10 1.26
C LEU A 10 15.93 23.89 0.38
N VAL A 11 16.89 23.01 0.05
CA VAL A 11 16.65 21.79 -0.77
C VAL A 11 16.46 20.53 0.10
N ALA A 12 16.62 20.63 1.42
CA ALA A 12 16.29 19.56 2.37
C ALA A 12 14.77 19.52 2.66
N GLY A 13 13.95 19.46 1.61
CA GLY A 13 12.50 19.42 1.70
C GLY A 13 11.96 18.00 1.79
N CYS A 14 11.65 17.57 3.03
CA CYS A 14 10.66 16.55 3.37
C CYS A 14 10.80 15.15 2.77
N SER A 15 11.80 14.38 3.21
CA SER A 15 11.67 12.92 3.29
C SER A 15 10.87 12.55 4.55
N THR A 16 9.59 12.92 4.60
CA THR A 16 8.69 12.29 5.58
C THR A 16 8.52 10.86 5.12
N SER A 17 9.18 9.91 5.81
CA SER A 17 8.90 8.49 5.65
C SER A 17 7.41 8.31 5.91
N ARG A 18 6.62 8.12 4.85
CA ARG A 18 5.24 7.66 5.01
C ARG A 18 5.35 6.32 5.69
N GLN A 19 4.79 6.22 6.91
CA GLN A 19 4.58 4.91 7.51
C GLN A 19 3.84 4.05 6.47
N PRO A 20 4.27 2.80 6.25
CA PRO A 20 3.56 1.92 5.35
C PRO A 20 2.11 1.90 5.78
N ILE A 21 1.20 2.15 4.83
CA ILE A 21 -0.23 2.02 5.07
C ILE A 21 -0.41 0.59 5.61
N PRO A 22 -1.03 0.42 6.79
CA PRO A 22 -1.22 -0.90 7.35
C PRO A 22 -1.90 -1.75 6.28
N GLU A 23 -1.30 -2.90 5.97
CA GLU A 23 -1.90 -3.84 5.03
C GLU A 23 -3.32 -4.07 5.48
N GLN A 24 -4.26 -3.83 4.57
CA GLN A 24 -5.65 -4.13 4.84
C GLN A 24 -5.66 -5.61 5.21
N PRO A 25 -6.11 -5.98 6.43
CA PRO A 25 -6.20 -7.38 6.79
C PRO A 25 -6.94 -8.03 5.64
N ASN A 26 -6.36 -9.11 5.10
CA ASN A 26 -7.09 -9.95 4.19
C ASN A 26 -8.47 -10.09 4.82
N ALA A 27 -9.54 -9.71 4.11
CA ALA A 27 -10.87 -10.18 4.49
C ALA A 27 -10.74 -11.71 4.66
N PRO A 28 -11.65 -12.44 5.30
CA PRO A 28 -11.54 -13.90 5.29
C PRO A 28 -11.66 -14.41 3.83
N THR A 29 -10.56 -14.34 3.08
CA THR A 29 -10.40 -14.44 1.63
C THR A 29 -9.65 -15.70 1.26
N SER A 30 -9.13 -16.42 2.25
CA SER A 30 -8.98 -17.85 2.06
C SER A 30 -10.39 -18.42 2.08
N GLU A 31 -10.89 -18.82 0.91
CA GLU A 31 -12.01 -19.76 0.80
C GLU A 31 -11.86 -20.89 1.84
N GLY A 32 -10.61 -21.28 2.12
CA GLY A 32 -10.20 -22.16 3.19
C GLY A 32 -10.85 -21.89 4.55
N ILE A 33 -10.72 -20.71 5.17
CA ILE A 33 -11.16 -20.55 6.58
C ILE A 33 -12.69 -20.51 6.70
N VAL A 34 -13.38 -19.72 5.87
CA VAL A 34 -14.85 -19.65 5.92
C VAL A 34 -15.45 -21.01 5.56
N ALA A 35 -15.00 -21.64 4.47
CA ALA A 35 -15.50 -22.96 4.09
C ALA A 35 -15.13 -24.05 5.10
N THR A 36 -13.98 -23.95 5.77
CA THR A 36 -13.59 -24.90 6.84
C THR A 36 -14.48 -24.73 8.06
N VAL A 37 -14.69 -23.49 8.51
CA VAL A 37 -15.60 -23.21 9.64
C VAL A 37 -17.01 -23.66 9.29
N SER A 38 -17.52 -23.35 8.09
CA SER A 38 -18.83 -23.82 7.62
C SER A 38 -18.93 -25.35 7.65
N LYS A 39 -17.95 -26.08 7.09
CA LYS A 39 -17.94 -27.56 7.12
C LYS A 39 -17.90 -28.12 8.55
N GLN A 40 -17.15 -27.49 9.44
CA GLN A 40 -17.08 -27.91 10.84
C GLN A 40 -18.43 -27.68 11.54
N TRP A 41 -19.09 -26.56 11.25
CA TRP A 41 -20.41 -26.24 11.76
C TRP A 41 -21.47 -27.21 11.23
N ASP A 42 -21.50 -27.47 9.93
CA ASP A 42 -22.39 -28.45 9.30
C ASP A 42 -22.18 -29.85 9.90
N THR A 43 -20.94 -30.23 10.18
CA THR A 43 -20.62 -31.52 10.81
C THR A 43 -21.16 -31.60 12.24
N ALA A 44 -21.04 -30.53 13.01
CA ALA A 44 -21.60 -30.46 14.37
C ALA A 44 -23.13 -30.55 14.32
N ASP A 45 -23.79 -29.80 13.43
CA ASP A 45 -25.24 -29.80 13.26
C ASP A 45 -25.77 -31.18 12.86
N GLN A 46 -25.10 -31.87 11.94
CA GLN A 46 -25.48 -33.24 11.55
C GLN A 46 -25.33 -34.24 12.69
N LYS A 47 -24.30 -34.10 13.53
CA LYS A 47 -24.11 -34.96 14.71
C LYS A 47 -25.20 -34.71 15.76
N VAL A 48 -25.55 -33.45 16.01
CA VAL A 48 -26.67 -33.08 16.90
C VAL A 48 -27.99 -33.64 16.35
N ALA A 49 -28.27 -33.43 15.06
CA ALA A 49 -29.49 -33.91 14.42
C ALA A 49 -29.62 -35.45 14.49
N ALA A 50 -28.53 -36.17 14.23
CA ALA A 50 -28.50 -37.64 14.33
C ALA A 50 -28.78 -38.11 15.76
N SER A 51 -28.04 -37.59 16.76
CA SER A 51 -28.23 -38.00 18.16
C SER A 51 -29.63 -37.66 18.68
N VAL A 52 -30.18 -36.49 18.36
CA VAL A 52 -31.56 -36.13 18.74
C VAL A 52 -32.60 -37.02 18.06
N SER A 53 -32.36 -37.42 16.81
CA SER A 53 -33.26 -38.34 16.09
C SER A 53 -33.27 -39.73 16.74
N ILE A 54 -32.10 -40.29 17.05
CA ILE A 54 -31.99 -41.58 17.76
C ILE A 54 -32.61 -41.50 19.16
N ALA A 55 -32.39 -40.41 19.89
CA ALA A 55 -33.04 -40.18 21.18
C ALA A 55 -34.57 -40.20 21.05
N ARG A 56 -35.12 -39.58 19.99
CA ARG A 56 -36.56 -39.56 19.74
C ARG A 56 -37.13 -40.93 19.35
N GLU A 57 -36.41 -41.71 18.56
CA GLU A 57 -36.81 -43.09 18.20
C GLU A 57 -36.82 -44.02 19.42
N ASN A 58 -35.96 -43.74 20.40
CA ASN A 58 -35.82 -44.52 21.64
C ASN A 58 -36.50 -43.83 22.83
N ALA A 59 -37.60 -43.10 22.61
CA ALA A 59 -38.27 -42.29 23.64
C ALA A 59 -38.63 -43.08 24.92
N ASP A 60 -38.93 -44.37 24.80
CA ASP A 60 -39.29 -45.25 25.92
C ASP A 60 -38.07 -45.81 26.68
N ARG A 61 -36.84 -45.51 26.24
CA ARG A 61 -35.58 -46.01 26.80
C ARG A 61 -34.76 -44.85 27.39
N PRO A 62 -34.99 -44.48 28.67
CA PRO A 62 -34.43 -43.26 29.24
C PRO A 62 -32.89 -43.28 29.36
N ASP A 63 -32.28 -44.45 29.43
CA ASP A 63 -30.83 -44.66 29.39
C ASP A 63 -30.22 -44.22 28.04
N ILE A 64 -30.84 -44.61 26.93
CA ILE A 64 -30.42 -44.21 25.58
C ILE A 64 -30.69 -42.72 25.38
N VAL A 65 -31.89 -42.24 25.74
CA VAL A 65 -32.25 -40.83 25.58
C VAL A 65 -31.25 -39.92 26.29
N ARG A 66 -30.87 -40.22 27.54
CA ARG A 66 -29.88 -39.42 28.29
C ARG A 66 -28.49 -39.47 27.66
N SER A 67 -28.08 -40.62 27.15
CA SER A 67 -26.76 -40.79 26.54
C SER A 67 -26.66 -40.01 25.22
N GLU A 68 -27.63 -40.17 24.32
CA GLU A 68 -27.65 -39.47 23.03
C GLU A 68 -27.86 -37.96 23.18
N THR A 69 -28.72 -37.53 24.11
CA THR A 69 -28.86 -36.08 24.39
C THR A 69 -27.60 -35.48 25.01
N SER A 70 -26.81 -36.25 25.77
CA SER A 70 -25.49 -35.79 26.26
C SER A 70 -24.49 -35.63 25.11
N VAL A 71 -24.51 -36.54 24.13
CA VAL A 71 -23.71 -36.40 22.89
C VAL A 71 -24.12 -35.14 22.15
N ALA A 72 -25.42 -34.92 21.94
CA ALA A 72 -25.94 -33.72 21.28
C ALA A 72 -25.52 -32.42 22.01
N LEU A 73 -25.64 -32.37 23.34
CA LEU A 73 -25.25 -31.23 24.16
C LEU A 73 -23.74 -30.94 24.12
N SER A 74 -22.89 -31.93 23.83
CA SER A 74 -21.43 -31.73 23.74
C SER A 74 -20.99 -30.88 22.54
N PHE A 75 -21.82 -30.78 21.51
CA PHE A 75 -21.58 -29.95 20.32
C PHE A 75 -22.22 -28.56 20.42
N LEU A 76 -23.01 -28.30 21.47
CA LEU A 76 -23.76 -27.07 21.64
C LEU A 76 -23.14 -26.22 22.76
N PRO A 77 -23.23 -24.88 22.66
CA PRO A 77 -22.88 -24.02 23.77
C PRO A 77 -23.85 -24.26 24.95
N PRO A 78 -23.44 -23.90 26.19
CA PRO A 78 -24.33 -23.96 27.34
C PRO A 78 -25.63 -23.18 27.07
N PRO A 79 -26.80 -23.73 27.45
CA PRO A 79 -28.07 -23.08 27.19
C PRO A 79 -28.18 -21.76 27.96
N GLU A 80 -28.67 -20.73 27.28
CA GLU A 80 -28.97 -19.46 27.94
C GLU A 80 -30.04 -19.65 29.01
N PRO A 81 -29.90 -19.06 30.22
CA PRO A 81 -30.86 -19.25 31.31
C PRO A 81 -32.30 -18.87 30.94
N GLY A 82 -32.49 -17.83 30.13
CA GLY A 82 -33.81 -17.39 29.65
C GLY A 82 -34.48 -18.43 28.74
N GLU A 83 -33.77 -18.90 27.73
CA GLU A 83 -34.25 -19.94 26.81
C GLU A 83 -34.50 -21.27 27.51
N LEU A 84 -33.66 -21.63 28.48
CA LEU A 84 -33.85 -22.82 29.31
C LEU A 84 -35.13 -22.71 30.16
N ALA A 85 -35.42 -21.52 30.70
CA ALA A 85 -36.65 -21.28 31.45
C ALA A 85 -37.90 -21.38 30.56
N LEU A 86 -37.85 -20.83 29.33
CA LEU A 86 -38.93 -20.97 28.35
C LEU A 86 -39.16 -22.43 27.96
N ALA A 87 -38.09 -23.19 27.73
CA ALA A 87 -38.18 -24.62 27.43
C ALA A 87 -38.79 -25.42 28.58
N ARG A 88 -38.39 -25.13 29.83
CA ARG A 88 -38.98 -25.75 31.03
C ARG A 88 -40.46 -25.40 31.19
N ALA A 89 -40.84 -24.15 30.98
CA ALA A 89 -42.23 -23.72 31.03
C ALA A 89 -43.09 -24.44 29.98
N ARG A 90 -42.56 -24.59 28.76
CA ARG A 90 -43.21 -25.35 27.68
C ARG A 90 -43.38 -26.82 28.05
N ALA A 91 -42.32 -27.44 28.58
CA ALA A 91 -42.33 -28.83 29.04
C ALA A 91 -43.35 -29.06 30.16
N ALA A 92 -43.44 -28.14 31.13
CA ALA A 92 -44.39 -28.22 32.24
C ALA A 92 -45.85 -28.07 31.79
N LYS A 93 -46.13 -27.21 30.80
CA LYS A 93 -47.48 -27.05 30.23
C LYS A 93 -47.88 -28.21 29.32
N ALA A 94 -46.91 -28.80 28.63
CA ALA A 94 -47.11 -29.87 27.65
C ALA A 94 -48.18 -29.56 26.58
N ASP A 95 -48.39 -28.28 26.23
CA ASP A 95 -49.39 -27.87 25.25
C ASP A 95 -48.86 -28.05 23.82
N GLN A 96 -49.60 -28.80 23.00
CA GLN A 96 -49.31 -29.03 21.60
C GLN A 96 -49.21 -27.73 20.80
N LYS A 97 -50.00 -26.69 21.13
CA LYS A 97 -49.94 -25.38 20.45
C LYS A 97 -48.61 -24.65 20.70
N ASP A 98 -48.09 -24.72 21.93
CA ASP A 98 -46.82 -24.09 22.27
C ASP A 98 -45.64 -24.82 21.60
N TYR A 99 -45.74 -26.13 21.37
CA TYR A 99 -44.76 -26.89 20.58
C TYR A 99 -44.83 -26.60 19.08
N THR A 100 -46.03 -26.51 18.50
CA THR A 100 -46.17 -26.17 17.07
C THR A 100 -45.68 -24.75 16.79
N ALA A 101 -45.94 -23.79 17.68
CA ALA A 101 -45.40 -22.43 17.56
C ALA A 101 -43.86 -22.41 17.65
N ALA A 102 -43.26 -23.11 18.61
CA ALA A 102 -41.80 -23.20 18.72
C ALA A 102 -41.15 -23.82 17.48
N THR A 103 -41.72 -24.92 16.99
CA THR A 103 -41.17 -25.63 15.83
C THR A 103 -41.30 -24.78 14.56
N ALA A 104 -42.39 -24.03 14.40
CA ALA A 104 -42.54 -23.08 13.29
C ALA A 104 -41.51 -21.95 13.37
N PHE A 105 -41.31 -21.37 14.56
CA PHE A 105 -40.28 -20.35 14.79
C PHE A 105 -38.88 -20.88 14.43
N GLY A 106 -38.53 -22.07 14.92
CA GLY A 106 -37.24 -22.71 14.64
C GLY A 106 -37.01 -22.95 13.14
N LYS A 107 -38.02 -23.45 12.42
CA LYS A 107 -37.94 -23.65 10.96
C LYS A 107 -37.73 -22.34 10.20
N ASN A 108 -38.45 -21.28 10.59
CA ASN A 108 -38.31 -19.97 9.96
C ASN A 108 -36.96 -19.32 10.25
N LEU A 109 -36.43 -19.49 11.46
CA LEU A 109 -35.10 -19.02 11.83
C LEU A 109 -34.03 -19.75 11.03
N LEU A 110 -34.09 -21.08 10.94
CA LEU A 110 -33.14 -21.88 10.14
C LEU A 110 -33.13 -21.43 8.67
N ALA A 111 -34.30 -21.28 8.06
CA ALA A 111 -34.42 -20.80 6.69
C ALA A 111 -33.85 -19.38 6.50
N SER A 112 -33.98 -18.51 7.51
CA SER A 112 -33.40 -17.17 7.49
C SER A 112 -31.88 -17.20 7.63
N ILE A 113 -31.35 -18.09 8.47
CA ILE A 113 -29.92 -18.33 8.66
C ILE A 113 -29.30 -18.84 7.34
N ASP A 114 -29.89 -19.84 6.70
CA ASP A 114 -29.42 -20.38 5.41
C ASP A 114 -29.36 -19.29 4.34
N LYS A 115 -30.40 -18.46 4.27
CA LYS A 115 -30.44 -17.32 3.34
C LYS A 115 -29.35 -16.29 3.63
N ASN A 116 -29.09 -15.99 4.90
CA ASN A 116 -28.05 -15.04 5.30
C ASN A 116 -26.65 -15.62 5.01
N TRP A 117 -26.43 -16.91 5.22
CA TRP A 117 -25.17 -17.58 4.89
C TRP A 117 -24.87 -17.55 3.40
N ALA A 118 -25.86 -17.85 2.54
CA ALA A 118 -25.70 -17.74 1.09
C ALA A 118 -25.29 -16.32 0.66
N LYS A 119 -25.83 -15.29 1.33
CA LYS A 119 -25.44 -13.91 1.09
C LYS A 119 -24.02 -13.61 1.57
N VAL A 120 -23.64 -14.04 2.77
CA VAL A 120 -22.28 -13.85 3.31
C VAL A 120 -21.22 -14.50 2.41
N GLU A 121 -21.50 -15.68 1.86
CA GLU A 121 -20.58 -16.34 0.93
C GLU A 121 -20.43 -15.54 -0.38
N ALA A 122 -21.52 -15.04 -0.94
CA ALA A 122 -21.50 -14.19 -2.14
C ALA A 122 -20.75 -12.86 -1.88
N ASP A 123 -21.05 -12.20 -0.76
CA ASP A 123 -20.42 -10.94 -0.37
C ASP A 123 -18.90 -11.12 -0.14
N ASN A 124 -18.47 -12.25 0.44
CA ASN A 124 -17.05 -12.56 0.59
C ASN A 124 -16.32 -12.73 -0.75
N ARG A 125 -16.94 -13.43 -1.72
CA ARG A 125 -16.37 -13.59 -3.07
C ARG A 125 -16.25 -12.24 -3.79
N GLU A 126 -17.25 -11.38 -3.67
CA GLU A 126 -17.20 -10.05 -4.25
C GLU A 126 -16.18 -9.15 -3.54
N ALA A 127 -16.07 -9.22 -2.21
CA ALA A 127 -15.09 -8.48 -1.44
C ALA A 127 -13.65 -8.82 -1.87
N LEU A 128 -13.35 -10.10 -2.10
CA LEU A 128 -12.06 -10.53 -2.64
C LEU A 128 -11.78 -9.90 -4.01
N ARG A 129 -12.74 -9.98 -4.93
CA ARG A 129 -12.62 -9.37 -6.27
C ARG A 129 -12.39 -7.86 -6.19
N VAL A 130 -13.16 -7.15 -5.36
CA VAL A 130 -13.04 -5.70 -5.17
C VAL A 130 -11.70 -5.33 -4.55
N SER A 131 -11.19 -6.13 -3.60
CA SER A 131 -9.86 -5.94 -3.02
C SER A 131 -8.78 -6.02 -4.09
N GLN A 132 -8.76 -7.09 -4.88
CA GLN A 132 -7.77 -7.29 -5.95
C GLN A 132 -7.80 -6.14 -6.98
N LEU A 133 -8.98 -5.64 -7.33
CA LEU A 133 -9.10 -4.48 -8.22
C LEU A 133 -8.58 -3.19 -7.60
N LYS A 134 -8.76 -2.98 -6.29
CA LYS A 134 -8.21 -1.82 -5.59
C LYS A 134 -6.69 -1.90 -5.50
N ASP A 135 -6.13 -3.07 -5.21
CA ASP A 135 -4.67 -3.27 -5.18
C ASP A 135 -4.03 -3.01 -6.55
N ALA A 136 -4.65 -3.50 -7.62
CA ALA A 136 -4.22 -3.20 -8.99
C ALA A 136 -4.26 -1.69 -9.30
N ARG A 137 -5.33 -1.00 -8.90
CA ARG A 137 -5.43 0.47 -9.05
C ARG A 137 -4.38 1.20 -8.22
N ILE A 138 -4.08 0.75 -7.01
CA ILE A 138 -3.04 1.38 -6.17
C ILE A 138 -1.67 1.31 -6.87
N VAL A 139 -1.33 0.18 -7.50
CA VAL A 139 -0.08 0.04 -8.27
C VAL A 139 -0.07 1.00 -9.47
N GLU A 140 -1.17 1.10 -10.21
CA GLU A 140 -1.30 2.02 -11.34
C GLU A 140 -1.19 3.48 -10.91
N LEU A 141 -1.93 3.89 -9.88
CA LEU A 141 -1.87 5.24 -9.32
C LEU A 141 -0.47 5.56 -8.77
N THR A 142 0.25 4.59 -8.21
CA THR A 142 1.63 4.78 -7.75
C THR A 142 2.55 5.10 -8.93
N LYS A 143 2.44 4.36 -10.04
CA LYS A 143 3.19 4.64 -11.27
C LYS A 143 2.84 6.01 -11.87
N ALA A 144 1.55 6.37 -11.90
CA ALA A 144 1.10 7.66 -12.40
C ALA A 144 1.63 8.82 -11.54
N VAL A 145 1.69 8.66 -10.21
CA VAL A 145 2.29 9.66 -9.31
C VAL A 145 3.80 9.78 -9.54
N GLU A 146 4.50 8.68 -9.75
CA GLU A 146 5.94 8.72 -10.09
C GLU A 146 6.20 9.41 -11.42
N GLN A 147 5.40 9.13 -12.44
CA GLN A 147 5.47 9.83 -13.73
C GLN A 147 5.14 11.31 -13.58
N ALA A 148 4.07 11.66 -12.87
CA ALA A 148 3.72 13.05 -12.61
C ALA A 148 4.83 13.81 -11.84
N LYS A 149 5.57 13.15 -10.95
CA LYS A 149 6.76 13.73 -10.31
C LYS A 149 7.90 13.98 -11.30
N LYS A 150 8.14 13.05 -12.23
CA LYS A 150 9.15 13.22 -13.28
C LYS A 150 8.77 14.35 -14.23
N ASP A 151 7.51 14.42 -14.64
CA ASP A 151 6.98 15.48 -15.50
C ASP A 151 7.03 16.84 -14.79
N ALA A 152 6.67 16.89 -13.50
CA ALA A 152 6.80 18.11 -12.70
C ALA A 152 8.26 18.56 -12.56
N ALA A 153 9.20 17.64 -12.35
CA ALA A 153 10.62 17.96 -12.31
C ALA A 153 11.11 18.49 -13.68
N ALA A 154 10.76 17.84 -14.78
CA ALA A 154 11.11 18.26 -16.14
C ALA A 154 10.55 19.66 -16.48
N ASN A 155 9.31 19.93 -16.08
CA ASN A 155 8.69 21.24 -16.22
C ASN A 155 9.38 22.31 -15.36
N LEU A 156 9.82 21.97 -14.15
CA LEU A 156 10.56 22.89 -13.28
C LEU A 156 11.93 23.26 -13.86
N TRP A 157 12.65 22.29 -14.43
CA TRP A 157 13.92 22.52 -15.13
C TRP A 157 13.74 23.34 -16.41
N THR A 158 12.69 23.06 -17.18
CA THR A 158 12.31 23.85 -18.36
C THR A 158 12.01 25.30 -17.97
N MET A 159 11.20 25.51 -16.92
CA MET A 159 10.87 26.85 -16.43
C MET A 159 12.08 27.59 -15.85
N ALA A 160 12.98 26.89 -15.16
CA ALA A 160 14.25 27.45 -14.70
C ALA A 160 15.16 27.86 -15.87
N GLY A 161 15.24 27.04 -16.91
CA GLY A 161 15.95 27.37 -18.14
C GLY A 161 15.40 28.60 -18.86
N VAL A 162 14.06 28.70 -18.97
CA VAL A 162 13.37 29.89 -19.51
C VAL A 162 13.64 31.12 -18.65
N GLY A 163 13.61 30.99 -17.32
CA GLY A 163 13.91 32.09 -16.39
C GLY A 163 15.33 32.61 -16.52
N ILE A 164 16.32 31.72 -16.62
CA ILE A 164 17.74 32.09 -16.80
C ILE A 164 17.96 32.70 -18.21
N ALA A 165 17.29 32.18 -19.23
CA ALA A 165 17.34 32.77 -20.57
C ALA A 165 16.73 34.17 -20.63
N ALA A 166 15.62 34.42 -19.91
CA ALA A 166 15.01 35.74 -19.79
C ALA A 166 15.94 36.72 -19.06
N ILE A 167 16.59 36.29 -17.97
CA ILE A 167 17.62 37.10 -17.28
C ILE A 167 18.81 37.37 -18.19
N GLY A 168 19.23 36.40 -19.00
CA GLY A 168 20.29 36.55 -19.98
C GLY A 168 19.96 37.57 -21.08
N ALA A 169 18.72 37.58 -21.58
CA ALA A 169 18.25 38.57 -22.55
C ALA A 169 18.26 39.99 -21.96
N VAL A 170 17.86 40.16 -20.69
CA VAL A 170 17.94 41.45 -20.00
C VAL A 170 19.41 41.85 -19.78
N ALA A 171 20.28 40.93 -19.36
CA ALA A 171 21.71 41.20 -19.19
C ALA A 171 22.42 41.55 -20.51
N MET A 172 21.94 41.05 -21.65
CA MET A 172 22.45 41.39 -22.97
C MET A 172 22.26 42.88 -23.29
N VAL A 173 21.13 43.46 -22.87
CA VAL A 173 20.78 44.87 -23.08
C VAL A 173 21.59 45.80 -22.15
N PHE A 174 21.84 45.40 -20.90
CA PHE A 174 22.44 46.29 -19.89
C PHE A 174 23.91 46.04 -19.55
N ALA A 175 24.39 44.80 -19.61
CA ALA A 175 25.77 44.42 -19.28
C ALA A 175 26.60 44.04 -20.52
N GLY A 176 25.95 43.96 -21.69
CA GLY A 176 26.58 43.77 -22.98
C GLY A 176 26.52 42.34 -23.53
N PRO A 177 26.81 42.16 -24.83
CA PRO A 177 26.44 40.96 -25.58
C PRO A 177 27.12 39.69 -25.09
N ARG A 178 28.36 39.79 -24.62
CA ARG A 178 29.16 38.64 -24.18
C ARG A 178 28.58 37.98 -22.93
N ILE A 179 28.11 38.78 -21.97
CA ILE A 179 27.57 38.28 -20.70
C ILE A 179 26.15 37.76 -20.91
N GLY A 180 25.33 38.51 -21.67
CA GLY A 180 23.97 38.08 -22.00
C GLY A 180 23.89 36.81 -22.83
N ALA A 181 24.73 36.67 -23.87
CA ALA A 181 24.74 35.48 -24.73
C ALA A 181 25.12 34.20 -23.96
N THR A 182 26.10 34.29 -23.04
CA THR A 182 26.48 33.13 -22.20
C THR A 182 25.37 32.71 -21.25
N LEU A 183 24.61 33.67 -20.70
CA LEU A 183 23.48 33.38 -19.81
C LEU A 183 22.31 32.74 -20.58
N ILE A 184 22.02 33.21 -21.80
CA ILE A 184 21.00 32.59 -22.66
C ILE A 184 21.36 31.15 -23.03
N LEU A 185 22.62 30.90 -23.43
CA LEU A 185 23.11 29.55 -23.72
C LEU A 185 23.05 28.65 -22.49
N SER A 186 23.41 29.18 -21.32
CA SER A 186 23.30 28.43 -20.06
C SER A 186 21.84 28.12 -19.69
N GLY A 187 20.91 29.04 -19.95
CA GLY A 187 19.47 28.82 -19.75
C GLY A 187 18.93 27.74 -20.71
N GLY A 188 19.38 27.75 -21.96
CA GLY A 188 19.06 26.69 -22.93
C GLY A 188 19.60 25.32 -22.50
N ALA A 189 20.83 25.25 -21.99
CA ALA A 189 21.42 24.01 -21.49
C ALA A 189 20.70 23.47 -20.23
N ILE A 190 20.27 24.35 -19.33
CA ILE A 190 19.51 24.01 -18.12
C ILE A 190 18.09 23.56 -18.46
N GLY A 191 17.44 24.22 -19.42
CA GLY A 191 16.10 23.83 -19.90
C GLY A 191 16.11 22.52 -20.70
N ALA A 192 17.19 22.22 -21.42
CA ALA A 192 17.37 20.97 -22.14
C ALA A 192 17.87 19.81 -21.25
N PHE A 193 18.25 20.08 -20.01
CA PHE A 193 18.81 19.09 -19.08
C PHE A 193 17.96 17.81 -18.93
N PRO A 194 16.62 17.86 -18.80
CA PRO A 194 15.80 16.64 -18.73
C PRO A 194 15.96 15.73 -19.96
N TYR A 195 16.06 16.32 -21.17
CA TYR A 195 16.20 15.57 -22.42
C TYR A 195 17.59 14.94 -22.59
N VAL A 196 18.62 15.55 -22.01
CA VAL A 196 19.99 15.04 -22.09
C VAL A 196 20.18 13.88 -21.11
N VAL A 197 19.60 13.96 -19.91
CA VAL A 197 19.70 12.91 -18.88
C VAL A 197 18.93 11.65 -19.26
N ASP A 198 17.78 11.79 -19.93
CA ASP A 198 16.99 10.67 -20.42
C ASP A 198 17.56 10.02 -21.71
N SER A 199 18.67 10.55 -22.26
CA SER A 199 19.29 10.01 -23.48
C SER A 199 20.24 8.84 -23.18
N GLU A 200 20.28 7.83 -24.07
CA GLU A 200 21.26 6.72 -24.01
C GLU A 200 22.72 7.21 -24.01
N TYR A 201 22.96 8.43 -24.49
CA TYR A 201 24.28 9.05 -24.57
C TYR A 201 24.69 9.79 -23.28
N PHE A 202 23.81 9.90 -22.28
CA PHE A 202 24.10 10.61 -21.04
C PHE A 202 25.33 10.06 -20.33
N SER A 203 25.48 8.74 -20.26
CA SER A 203 26.64 8.09 -19.63
C SER A 203 27.96 8.48 -20.30
N TYR A 204 27.97 8.60 -21.63
CA TYR A 204 29.12 9.04 -22.40
C TYR A 204 29.39 10.54 -22.26
N ILE A 205 28.34 11.38 -22.22
CA ILE A 205 28.47 12.83 -22.05
C ILE A 205 28.92 13.19 -20.62
N ALA A 206 28.33 12.56 -19.61
CA ALA A 206 28.72 12.71 -18.22
C ALA A 206 30.14 12.15 -17.98
N GLY A 207 30.45 10.97 -18.53
CA GLY A 207 31.79 10.40 -18.48
C GLY A 207 32.83 11.28 -19.17
N GLY A 208 32.51 11.83 -20.34
CA GLY A 208 33.40 12.69 -21.11
C GLY A 208 33.65 14.05 -20.45
N THR A 209 32.62 14.68 -19.88
CA THR A 209 32.79 15.94 -19.13
C THR A 209 33.59 15.73 -17.84
N LEU A 210 33.38 14.62 -17.13
CA LEU A 210 34.14 14.29 -15.93
C LEU A 210 35.60 13.94 -16.28
N ALA A 211 35.84 13.25 -17.40
CA ALA A 211 37.19 12.97 -17.91
C ALA A 211 37.94 14.23 -18.37
N LEU A 212 37.25 15.17 -19.03
CA LEU A 212 37.82 16.47 -19.41
C LEU A 212 38.12 17.33 -18.19
N ALA A 213 37.24 17.36 -17.19
CA ALA A 213 37.47 18.07 -15.94
C ALA A 213 38.66 17.47 -15.16
N ALA A 214 38.78 16.14 -15.12
CA ALA A 214 39.94 15.45 -14.55
C ALA A 214 41.22 15.75 -15.34
N GLY A 215 41.16 15.74 -16.67
CA GLY A 215 42.29 16.08 -17.54
C GLY A 215 42.77 17.52 -17.37
N LEU A 216 41.84 18.48 -17.29
CA LEU A 216 42.15 19.88 -17.00
C LEU A 216 42.68 20.07 -15.58
N GLY A 217 42.15 19.32 -14.60
CA GLY A 217 42.67 19.31 -13.23
C GLY A 217 44.10 18.79 -13.14
N ILE A 218 44.41 17.70 -13.85
CA ILE A 218 45.76 17.13 -13.94
C ILE A 218 46.69 18.07 -14.69
N TYR A 219 46.24 18.69 -15.78
CA TYR A 219 47.01 19.68 -16.53
C TYR A 219 47.34 20.90 -15.66
N TRP A 220 46.37 21.44 -14.92
CA TRP A 220 46.59 22.55 -14.00
C TRP A 220 47.57 22.19 -12.88
N LEU A 221 47.47 20.97 -12.35
CA LEU A 221 48.40 20.47 -11.33
C LEU A 221 49.83 20.36 -11.89
N TRP A 222 49.96 19.84 -13.11
CA TRP A 222 51.25 19.73 -13.81
C TRP A 222 51.86 21.09 -14.12
N ASP A 223 51.06 22.04 -14.62
CA ASP A 223 51.51 23.40 -14.94
C ASP A 223 51.96 24.13 -13.66
N ARG A 224 51.22 23.98 -12.56
CA ARG A 224 51.59 24.54 -11.26
C ARG A 224 52.88 23.93 -10.68
N VAL A 225 53.12 22.64 -10.88
CA VAL A 225 54.38 21.97 -10.51
C VAL A 225 55.53 22.43 -11.41
N ARG A 226 55.28 22.59 -12.71
CA ARG A 226 56.28 23.09 -13.67
C ARG A 226 56.68 24.53 -13.39
N ASP A 227 55.72 25.41 -13.12
CA ASP A 227 55.97 26.82 -12.83
C ASP A 227 56.67 27.02 -11.49
N SER A 228 56.36 26.19 -10.49
CA SER A 228 57.10 26.19 -9.23
C SER A 228 58.52 25.63 -9.36
N ALA A 229 58.75 24.66 -10.26
CA ALA A 229 60.09 24.15 -10.56
C ALA A 229 60.94 25.12 -11.42
N ASN A 230 60.30 25.93 -12.25
CA ASN A 230 60.94 26.91 -13.14
C ASN A 230 60.94 28.34 -12.59
N ALA A 231 60.59 28.53 -11.31
CA ALA A 231 60.59 29.84 -10.69
C ALA A 231 61.99 30.48 -10.81
N PRO A 232 62.14 31.64 -11.49
CA PRO A 232 63.43 32.29 -11.63
C PRO A 232 63.93 32.77 -10.26
N TYR A 233 65.23 32.58 -10.02
CA TYR A 233 65.91 33.09 -8.83
C TYR A 233 65.83 34.62 -8.80
N GLU A 234 65.02 35.18 -7.90
CA GLU A 234 65.13 36.59 -7.52
C GLU A 234 66.29 36.73 -6.51
N PRO A 235 67.38 37.45 -6.85
CA PRO A 235 68.41 37.74 -5.88
C PRO A 235 67.80 38.59 -4.75
N PRO A 236 68.18 38.35 -3.47
CA PRO A 236 67.62 39.07 -2.35
C PRO A 236 67.88 40.57 -2.52
N GLN A 237 66.80 41.37 -2.58
CA GLN A 237 66.89 42.81 -2.49
C GLN A 237 67.47 43.16 -1.12
N LYS A 238 68.67 43.76 -1.13
CA LYS A 238 69.32 44.36 0.04
C LYS A 238 68.64 45.67 0.40
#